data_AF-A0A6L5Y1Q0-F1
#
_entry.id   AF-A0A6L5Y1Q0-F1
#
_cell.length_a   1.000
_cell.length_b   1.000
_cell.length_c   1.000
_cell.angle_alpha   90.00
_cell.angle_beta   90.00
_cell.angle_gamma   90.00
#
_symmetry.space_group_name_H-M   'P 1'
#
loop_
_entity.id
_entity.type
_entity.pdbx_description
1 polymer ?
#
loop_
_entity_poly.entity_id
_entity_poly.type
_entity_poly.pdbx_seq_one_letter_code
_entity_poly.pdbx_strand_id
1 'polypeptide(L)'
;MLINKDSASNGNEECNTDNNEKRFLGILKELEITDYNWHEHEALFSADQEGAEELMFPGLNLKNLLIKDKKTEEFFMVVLEDHRRMDQKHFKQVAGWHKNRFATPEEMWELLRLKPGSVTPYALFNDTEKKVTVVLGNEIVTADDAEWINLHPCRNTATVSVHKSDFYRILEKLGNPVIEEKSIE
;
A
#
# COMPACT_ATOMS: atom_id res chain seq x y z
N MET A 1 25.47 6.10 50.92
CA MET A 1 26.12 5.48 49.76
C MET A 1 25.74 4.01 49.80
N LEU A 2 25.06 3.38 48.85
CA LEU A 2 24.73 3.71 47.47
C LEU A 2 23.35 3.12 47.12
N ILE A 3 22.64 3.83 46.25
CA ILE A 3 21.40 3.41 45.58
C ILE A 3 21.84 2.69 44.29
N ASN A 4 21.45 1.44 44.08
CA ASN A 4 21.35 0.78 42.77
C ASN A 4 19.93 0.17 42.77
N LYS A 5 18.91 0.60 42.01
CA LYS A 5 18.79 0.94 40.58
C LYS A 5 19.35 -0.14 39.67
N ASP A 6 18.72 -1.32 39.72
CA ASP A 6 18.69 -2.20 38.56
C ASP A 6 17.52 -1.79 37.67
N SER A 7 17.91 -1.04 36.65
CA SER A 7 17.17 -0.66 35.46
C SER A 7 16.61 -1.89 34.75
N ALA A 8 15.28 -1.94 34.62
CA ALA A 8 14.63 -2.75 33.60
C ALA A 8 15.15 -2.31 32.23
N SER A 9 15.74 -3.24 31.50
CA SER A 9 16.22 -3.03 30.15
C SER A 9 15.05 -2.84 29.19
N ASN A 10 15.15 -1.78 28.41
CA ASN A 10 14.33 -1.45 27.25
C ASN A 10 14.09 -2.66 26.35
N GLY A 11 12.83 -3.05 26.16
CA GLY A 11 12.38 -3.70 24.95
C GLY A 11 11.80 -2.63 24.04
N ASN A 12 12.64 -2.02 23.21
CA ASN A 12 12.14 -1.26 22.07
C ASN A 12 11.41 -2.25 21.15
N GLU A 13 10.11 -2.03 20.93
CA GLU A 13 9.37 -2.61 19.82
C GLU A 13 9.98 -2.06 18.52
N GLU A 14 11.06 -2.69 18.06
CA GLU A 14 11.56 -2.50 16.70
C GLU A 14 10.44 -2.90 15.73
N CYS A 15 10.10 -1.94 14.88
CA CYS A 15 9.06 -2.04 13.88
C CYS A 15 9.31 -3.27 12.99
N ASN A 16 8.35 -4.20 12.93
CA ASN A 16 8.41 -5.45 12.16
C ASN A 16 8.34 -5.21 10.62
N THR A 17 8.80 -4.05 10.13
CA THR A 17 8.84 -3.66 8.72
C THR A 17 9.88 -4.45 7.93
N ASP A 18 11.02 -4.78 8.55
CA ASP A 18 12.08 -5.63 7.97
C ASP A 18 11.59 -7.01 7.55
N ASN A 19 10.51 -7.49 8.15
CA ASN A 19 9.89 -8.77 7.79
C ASN A 19 8.95 -8.64 6.58
N ASN A 20 8.21 -7.53 6.49
CA ASN A 20 7.29 -7.31 5.38
C ASN A 20 8.03 -7.15 4.05
N GLU A 21 9.14 -6.40 4.01
CA GLU A 21 9.97 -6.26 2.81
C GLU A 21 10.55 -7.60 2.35
N LYS A 22 11.09 -8.40 3.28
CA LYS A 22 11.60 -9.74 2.97
C LYS A 22 10.52 -10.65 2.41
N ARG A 23 9.30 -10.58 2.94
CA ARG A 23 8.16 -11.34 2.43
C ARG A 23 7.74 -10.88 1.05
N PHE A 24 7.71 -9.57 0.80
CA PHE A 24 7.44 -9.02 -0.52
C PHE A 24 8.49 -9.45 -1.56
N LEU A 25 9.78 -9.37 -1.23
CA LEU A 25 10.86 -9.89 -2.08
C LEU A 25 10.72 -11.41 -2.32
N GLY A 26 10.26 -12.15 -1.32
CA GLY A 26 9.91 -13.56 -1.46
C GLY A 26 8.83 -13.80 -2.50
N ILE A 27 7.77 -12.97 -2.53
CA ILE A 27 6.71 -13.03 -3.54
C ILE A 27 7.27 -12.75 -4.94
N LEU A 28 8.10 -11.72 -5.10
CA LEU A 28 8.73 -11.43 -6.40
C LEU A 28 9.52 -12.64 -6.91
N LYS A 29 10.30 -13.27 -6.02
CA LYS A 29 11.06 -14.48 -6.34
C LYS A 29 10.16 -15.67 -6.69
N GLU A 30 9.10 -15.92 -5.93
CA GLU A 30 8.15 -17.00 -6.19
C GLU A 30 7.40 -16.84 -7.52
N LEU A 31 7.16 -15.59 -7.93
CA LEU A 31 6.53 -15.26 -9.20
C LEU A 31 7.55 -15.10 -10.34
N GLU A 32 8.84 -15.31 -10.09
CA GLU A 32 9.90 -15.13 -11.09
C GLU A 32 9.91 -13.72 -11.71
N ILE A 33 9.53 -12.70 -10.93
CA ILE A 33 9.58 -11.29 -11.33
C ILE A 33 11.01 -10.80 -11.12
N THR A 34 11.76 -10.68 -12.22
CA THR A 34 13.17 -10.28 -12.21
C THR A 34 13.41 -8.87 -12.72
N ASP A 35 12.46 -8.30 -13.46
CA ASP A 35 12.55 -6.92 -13.98
C ASP A 35 11.77 -5.99 -13.05
N TYR A 36 12.46 -5.49 -12.03
CA TYR A 36 11.93 -4.50 -11.10
C TYR A 36 13.05 -3.56 -10.66
N ASN A 37 12.69 -2.33 -10.33
CA ASN A 37 13.63 -1.35 -9.79
C ASN A 37 13.34 -1.07 -8.33
N TRP A 38 14.39 -0.94 -7.53
CA TRP A 38 14.29 -0.57 -6.12
C TRP A 38 15.01 0.75 -5.89
N HIS A 39 14.29 1.73 -5.38
CA HIS A 39 14.78 3.09 -5.18
C HIS A 39 14.71 3.44 -3.70
N GLU A 40 15.87 3.63 -3.09
CA GLU A 40 16.00 4.13 -1.72
C GLU A 40 15.91 5.66 -1.70
N HIS A 41 15.18 6.21 -0.73
CA HIS A 41 15.06 7.64 -0.54
C HIS A 41 14.70 8.02 0.90
N GLU A 42 14.93 9.28 1.26
CA GLU A 42 14.45 9.82 2.53
C GLU A 42 12.91 9.87 2.53
N ALA A 43 12.31 9.74 3.72
CA ALA A 43 10.87 9.84 3.87
C ALA A 43 10.40 11.29 3.69
N LEU A 44 9.44 11.49 2.80
CA LEU A 44 8.66 12.72 2.77
C LEU A 44 7.40 12.55 3.62
N PHE A 45 7.17 13.51 4.50
CA PHE A 45 6.04 13.60 5.41
C PHE A 45 4.88 14.40 4.83
N SER A 46 5.10 15.21 3.79
CA SER A 46 4.06 15.97 3.10
C SER A 46 4.35 16.06 1.60
N ALA A 47 3.29 15.98 0.78
CA ALA A 47 3.36 16.20 -0.66
C ALA A 47 3.80 17.62 -1.05
N ASP A 48 3.65 18.59 -0.13
CA ASP A 48 4.10 19.97 -0.32
C ASP A 48 5.56 20.19 0.10
N GLN A 49 6.28 19.14 0.50
CA GLN A 49 7.71 19.26 0.82
C GLN A 49 8.53 19.42 -0.46
N GLU A 50 9.49 20.34 -0.39
CA GLU A 50 10.54 20.51 -1.39
C GLU A 50 11.24 19.15 -1.62
N GLY A 51 11.33 18.73 -2.89
CA GLY A 51 11.86 17.42 -3.28
C GLY A 51 10.83 16.31 -3.51
N ALA A 52 9.52 16.54 -3.30
CA ALA A 52 8.49 15.54 -3.60
C ALA A 52 8.46 15.10 -5.07
N GLU A 53 8.67 16.04 -5.99
CA GLU A 53 8.78 15.75 -7.43
C GLU A 53 10.02 14.90 -7.75
N GLU A 54 11.08 14.96 -6.94
CA GLU A 54 12.31 14.19 -7.13
C GLU A 54 12.12 12.70 -6.78
N LEU A 55 11.02 12.35 -6.10
CA LEU A 55 10.64 10.97 -5.78
C LEU A 55 9.64 10.38 -6.76
N MET A 56 9.42 11.04 -7.91
CA MET A 56 8.60 10.52 -8.99
C MET A 56 9.47 9.71 -9.95
N PHE A 57 9.14 8.43 -10.12
CA PHE A 57 9.83 7.52 -11.04
C PHE A 57 9.08 7.40 -12.37
N PRO A 58 9.73 6.97 -13.47
CA PRO A 58 9.03 6.69 -14.72
C PRO A 58 7.82 5.78 -14.52
N GLY A 59 6.72 6.10 -15.21
CA GLY A 59 5.43 5.41 -15.10
C GLY A 59 4.50 5.97 -14.04
N LEU A 60 3.58 5.14 -13.54
CA LEU A 60 2.52 5.55 -12.62
C LEU A 60 3.03 5.55 -11.17
N ASN A 61 3.12 6.73 -10.58
CA ASN A 61 3.37 6.90 -9.15
C ASN A 61 2.05 6.88 -8.39
N LEU A 62 1.89 5.88 -7.52
CA LEU A 62 0.60 5.57 -6.91
C LEU A 62 0.63 5.76 -5.40
N LYS A 63 -0.52 6.15 -4.86
CA LYS A 63 -0.82 6.14 -3.43
C LYS A 63 -1.96 5.20 -3.10
N ASN A 64 -2.05 4.85 -1.83
CA ASN A 64 -2.99 3.88 -1.33
C ASN A 64 -3.79 4.45 -0.16
N LEU A 65 -5.10 4.30 -0.22
CA LEU A 65 -6.02 4.72 0.83
C LEU A 65 -6.73 3.49 1.39
N LEU A 66 -6.57 3.23 2.69
CA LEU A 66 -7.34 2.17 3.36
C LEU A 66 -8.63 2.76 3.92
N ILE A 67 -9.74 2.32 3.34
CA ILE A 67 -11.10 2.79 3.62
C ILE A 67 -11.87 1.67 4.29
N LYS A 68 -12.71 2.00 5.27
CA LYS A 68 -13.62 1.06 5.92
C LYS A 68 -15.07 1.46 5.71
N ASP A 69 -15.92 0.50 5.35
CA ASP A 69 -17.36 0.68 5.41
C ASP A 69 -17.85 0.53 6.86
N LYS A 70 -18.52 1.56 7.38
CA LYS A 70 -19.04 1.60 8.75
C LYS A 70 -20.22 0.65 9.00
N LYS A 71 -20.82 0.08 7.97
CA LYS A 71 -22.00 -0.78 8.07
C LYS A 71 -21.64 -2.25 7.92
N THR A 72 -20.79 -2.59 6.96
CA THR A 72 -20.38 -3.98 6.69
C THR A 72 -19.10 -4.38 7.42
N GLU A 73 -18.36 -3.40 7.95
CA GLU A 73 -17.02 -3.58 8.52
C GLU A 73 -15.97 -4.09 7.52
N GLU A 74 -16.30 -4.10 6.21
CA GLU A 74 -15.39 -4.44 5.12
C GLU A 74 -14.38 -3.32 4.86
N PHE A 75 -13.21 -3.71 4.36
CA PHE A 75 -12.12 -2.80 4.04
C PHE A 75 -11.89 -2.74 2.53
N PHE A 76 -11.56 -1.53 2.06
CA PHE A 76 -11.27 -1.24 0.68
C PHE A 76 -9.91 -0.54 0.61
N MET A 77 -8.98 -1.07 -0.16
CA MET A 77 -7.72 -0.40 -0.47
C MET A 77 -7.83 0.24 -1.85
N VAL A 78 -8.01 1.56 -1.88
CA VAL A 78 -8.12 2.32 -3.12
C VAL A 78 -6.74 2.75 -3.56
N VAL A 79 -6.33 2.31 -4.74
CA VAL A 79 -5.02 2.59 -5.35
C VAL A 79 -5.23 3.59 -6.49
N LEU A 80 -4.61 4.76 -6.38
CA LEU A 80 -4.76 5.88 -7.30
C LEU A 80 -3.40 6.51 -7.60
N GLU A 81 -3.29 7.23 -8.71
CA GLU A 81 -2.19 8.15 -8.97
C GLU A 81 -2.01 9.15 -7.83
N ASP A 82 -0.77 9.45 -7.49
CA ASP A 82 -0.42 10.18 -6.26
C ASP A 82 -1.09 11.56 -6.18
N HIS A 83 -1.19 12.30 -7.28
CA HIS A 83 -1.86 13.60 -7.30
C HIS A 83 -3.39 13.52 -7.44
N ARG A 84 -3.95 12.35 -7.76
CA ARG A 84 -5.39 12.18 -7.96
C ARG A 84 -6.13 12.22 -6.63
N ARG A 85 -7.11 13.11 -6.49
CA ARG A 85 -8.00 13.12 -5.32
C ARG A 85 -9.10 12.09 -5.50
N MET A 86 -9.37 11.31 -4.44
CA MET A 86 -10.46 10.34 -4.45
C MET A 86 -11.83 11.05 -4.38
N ASP A 87 -12.64 10.92 -5.44
CA ASP A 87 -14.04 11.31 -5.40
C ASP A 87 -14.85 10.27 -4.63
N GLN A 88 -15.21 10.63 -3.39
CA GLN A 88 -15.98 9.79 -2.48
C GLN A 88 -17.32 9.31 -3.05
N LYS A 89 -17.99 10.14 -3.86
CA LYS A 89 -19.30 9.81 -4.43
C LYS A 89 -19.15 8.82 -5.58
N HIS A 90 -18.14 9.02 -6.43
CA HIS A 90 -17.83 8.13 -7.54
C HIS A 90 -17.34 6.76 -7.04
N PHE A 91 -16.33 6.74 -6.17
CA PHE A 91 -15.78 5.47 -5.66
C PHE A 91 -16.77 4.70 -4.79
N LYS A 92 -17.76 5.38 -4.20
CA LYS A 92 -18.91 4.71 -3.59
C LYS A 92 -19.71 3.88 -4.60
N GLN A 93 -19.90 4.37 -5.81
CA GLN A 93 -20.60 3.64 -6.87
C GLN A 93 -19.73 2.50 -7.43
N VAL A 94 -18.43 2.73 -7.57
CA VAL A 94 -17.47 1.73 -8.06
C VAL A 94 -17.32 0.57 -7.06
N ALA A 95 -17.04 0.87 -5.80
CA ALA A 95 -16.74 -0.13 -4.77
C ALA A 95 -17.98 -0.68 -4.05
N GLY A 96 -19.14 -0.02 -4.19
CA GLY A 96 -20.41 -0.46 -3.60
C GLY A 96 -20.57 -0.21 -2.10
N TRP A 97 -19.62 0.47 -1.43
CA TRP A 97 -19.72 0.75 0.00
C TRP A 97 -20.89 1.71 0.35
N HIS A 98 -21.30 1.73 1.60
CA HIS A 98 -22.35 2.60 2.10
C HIS A 98 -21.81 3.92 2.64
N LYS A 99 -21.38 3.94 3.91
CA LYS A 99 -20.84 5.12 4.58
C LYS A 99 -19.43 4.76 5.01
N ASN A 100 -18.45 5.44 4.44
CA ASN A 100 -17.06 5.10 4.66
C ASN A 100 -16.34 6.04 5.64
N ARG A 101 -15.13 5.65 6.01
CA ARG A 101 -14.09 6.50 6.61
C ARG A 101 -12.73 5.89 6.29
N PHE A 102 -11.65 6.63 6.52
CA PHE A 102 -10.32 6.03 6.59
C PHE A 102 -10.25 5.00 7.74
N ALA A 103 -9.47 3.95 7.54
CA ALA A 103 -9.10 3.01 8.59
C ALA A 103 -8.26 3.73 9.66
N THR A 104 -8.40 3.31 10.92
CA THR A 104 -7.56 3.85 12.00
C THR A 104 -6.16 3.22 11.96
N PRO A 105 -5.15 3.83 12.62
CA PRO A 105 -3.83 3.22 12.74
C PRO A 105 -3.86 1.81 13.34
N GLU A 106 -4.75 1.56 14.31
CA GLU A 106 -4.93 0.25 14.94
C GLU A 106 -5.48 -0.77 13.95
N GLU A 107 -6.53 -0.42 13.19
CA GLU A 107 -7.09 -1.29 12.14
C GLU A 107 -6.05 -1.60 11.06
N MET A 108 -5.22 -0.63 10.68
CA MET A 108 -4.13 -0.82 9.72
C MET A 108 -3.05 -1.75 10.27
N TRP A 109 -2.70 -1.62 11.55
CA TRP A 109 -1.75 -2.52 12.19
C TRP A 109 -2.29 -3.94 12.30
N GLU A 110 -3.57 -4.10 12.67
CA GLU A 110 -4.22 -5.40 12.78
C GLU A 110 -4.30 -6.12 11.44
N LEU A 111 -4.70 -5.42 10.37
CA LEU A 111 -4.87 -5.99 9.03
C LEU A 111 -3.55 -6.16 8.27
N LEU A 112 -2.72 -5.12 8.25
CA LEU A 112 -1.59 -5.02 7.34
C LEU A 112 -0.24 -5.07 8.05
N ARG A 113 -0.20 -4.97 9.38
CA ARG A 113 1.05 -4.79 10.17
C ARG A 113 1.87 -3.61 9.66
N LEU A 114 1.17 -2.53 9.30
CA LEU A 114 1.75 -1.27 8.82
C LEU A 114 1.34 -0.09 9.70
N LYS A 115 2.12 0.98 9.62
CA LYS A 115 1.83 2.28 10.25
C LYS A 115 1.32 3.27 9.18
N PRO A 116 0.62 4.34 9.60
CA PRO A 116 0.19 5.40 8.69
C PRO A 116 1.35 5.93 7.83
N GLY A 117 1.06 6.20 6.56
CA GLY A 117 2.06 6.64 5.57
C GLY A 117 2.80 5.51 4.85
N SER A 118 2.59 4.24 5.23
CA SER A 118 3.22 3.08 4.55
C SER A 118 2.21 2.12 3.91
N VAL A 119 0.94 2.52 3.77
CA VAL A 119 -0.12 1.68 3.18
C VAL A 119 0.29 1.26 1.77
N THR A 120 0.22 -0.04 1.50
CA THR A 120 0.56 -0.61 0.21
C THR A 120 -0.18 -1.94 -0.02
N PRO A 121 -0.58 -2.26 -1.26
CA PRO A 121 -1.11 -3.57 -1.62
C PRO A 121 -0.12 -4.70 -1.32
N TYR A 122 1.18 -4.40 -1.31
CA TYR A 122 2.21 -5.40 -1.08
C TYR A 122 2.17 -6.01 0.32
N ALA A 123 1.52 -5.38 1.29
CA ALA A 123 1.35 -5.93 2.64
C ALA A 123 0.08 -6.80 2.81
N LEU A 124 -0.71 -7.04 1.75
CA LEU A 124 -1.93 -7.86 1.84
C LEU A 124 -1.68 -9.33 2.19
N PHE A 125 -0.42 -9.78 2.17
CA PHE A 125 -0.05 -11.08 2.72
C PHE A 125 -0.26 -11.18 4.25
N ASN A 126 -0.48 -10.04 4.93
CA ASN A 126 -0.85 -9.98 6.34
C ASN A 126 -2.37 -10.10 6.53
N ASP A 127 -3.16 -9.76 5.51
CA ASP A 127 -4.60 -9.95 5.47
C ASP A 127 -4.94 -11.41 5.13
N THR A 128 -4.74 -12.28 6.10
CA THR A 128 -4.94 -13.74 5.98
C THR A 128 -6.41 -14.12 5.80
N GLU A 129 -7.34 -13.28 6.27
CA GLU A 129 -8.79 -13.49 6.15
C GLU A 129 -9.38 -12.84 4.88
N LYS A 130 -8.57 -12.16 4.06
CA LYS A 130 -9.00 -11.50 2.81
C LYS A 130 -10.12 -10.50 3.01
N LYS A 131 -10.04 -9.73 4.10
CA LYS A 131 -10.99 -8.67 4.46
C LYS A 131 -10.89 -7.43 3.58
N VAL A 132 -9.74 -7.23 2.92
CA VAL A 132 -9.50 -6.06 2.07
C VAL A 132 -9.84 -6.38 0.62
N THR A 133 -10.73 -5.58 0.03
CA THR A 133 -10.95 -5.51 -1.42
C THR A 133 -10.08 -4.40 -2.01
N VAL A 134 -9.27 -4.71 -3.03
CA VAL A 134 -8.46 -3.72 -3.73
C VAL A 134 -9.30 -3.04 -4.80
N VAL A 135 -9.26 -1.71 -4.86
CA VAL A 135 -9.96 -0.91 -5.87
C VAL A 135 -8.92 -0.15 -6.68
N LEU A 136 -8.79 -0.49 -7.97
CA LEU A 136 -7.77 0.09 -8.85
C LEU A 136 -8.35 1.26 -9.64
N GLY A 137 -7.68 2.41 -9.61
CA GLY A 137 -8.02 3.57 -10.42
C GLY A 137 -7.87 3.31 -11.92
N ASN A 138 -8.68 4.00 -12.72
CA ASN A 138 -8.74 3.84 -14.17
C ASN A 138 -7.39 4.06 -14.87
N GLU A 139 -6.52 4.91 -14.32
CA GLU A 139 -5.14 5.11 -14.78
C GLU A 139 -4.32 3.80 -14.78
N ILE A 140 -4.51 2.94 -13.76
CA ILE A 140 -3.85 1.63 -13.68
C ILE A 140 -4.51 0.66 -14.66
N VAL A 141 -5.84 0.69 -14.73
CA VAL A 141 -6.65 -0.22 -15.57
C VAL A 141 -6.31 -0.02 -17.05
N THR A 142 -6.20 1.23 -17.49
CA THR A 142 -6.03 1.61 -18.89
C THR A 142 -4.56 1.69 -19.36
N ALA A 143 -3.60 1.69 -18.44
CA ALA A 143 -2.18 1.68 -18.79
C ALA A 143 -1.77 0.41 -19.53
N ASP A 144 -0.68 0.49 -20.30
CA ASP A 144 -0.10 -0.68 -20.98
C ASP A 144 0.46 -1.69 -19.97
N ASP A 145 0.49 -2.97 -20.33
CA ASP A 145 1.01 -4.04 -19.46
C ASP A 145 2.48 -3.83 -19.06
N ALA A 146 3.25 -3.17 -19.92
CA ALA A 146 4.65 -2.81 -19.68
C ALA A 146 4.83 -1.49 -18.91
N GLU A 147 3.75 -0.78 -18.58
CA GLU A 147 3.84 0.46 -17.80
C GLU A 147 4.43 0.19 -16.42
N TRP A 148 5.30 1.07 -15.94
CA TRP A 148 5.87 0.94 -14.60
C TRP A 148 4.85 1.39 -13.55
N ILE A 149 4.69 0.57 -12.52
CA ILE A 149 3.87 0.84 -11.34
C ILE A 149 4.80 1.07 -10.14
N ASN A 150 4.79 2.30 -9.62
CA ASN A 150 5.64 2.73 -8.52
C ASN A 150 4.84 2.81 -7.22
N LEU A 151 5.23 1.98 -6.24
CA LEU A 151 4.57 1.86 -4.94
C LEU A 151 5.60 1.68 -3.83
N HIS A 152 5.25 2.10 -2.61
CA HIS A 152 6.08 1.86 -1.43
C HIS A 152 6.12 0.36 -1.07
N PRO A 153 7.31 -0.24 -0.85
CA PRO A 153 7.46 -1.64 -0.45
C PRO A 153 7.34 -1.78 1.07
N CYS A 154 6.18 -1.42 1.64
CA CYS A 154 5.87 -1.52 3.07
C CYS A 154 6.61 -0.53 4.00
N ARG A 155 7.41 0.38 3.46
CA ARG A 155 7.95 1.57 4.13
C ARG A 155 8.01 2.76 3.18
N ASN A 156 7.92 3.97 3.72
CA ASN A 156 7.91 5.22 2.94
C ASN A 156 9.30 5.81 2.64
N THR A 157 10.37 5.07 2.94
CA THR A 157 11.76 5.42 2.59
C THR A 157 12.28 4.62 1.38
N ALA A 158 11.38 3.95 0.67
CA ALA A 158 11.70 3.29 -0.58
C ALA A 158 10.49 3.28 -1.51
N THR A 159 10.78 3.08 -2.79
CA THR A 159 9.80 2.84 -3.84
C THR A 159 10.27 1.67 -4.69
N VAL A 160 9.35 0.76 -5.02
CA VAL A 160 9.60 -0.34 -5.95
C VAL A 160 8.78 -0.12 -7.21
N SER A 161 9.44 -0.26 -8.35
CA SER A 161 8.84 -0.21 -9.68
C SER A 161 8.71 -1.62 -10.22
N VAL A 162 7.50 -2.03 -10.57
CA VAL A 162 7.20 -3.29 -11.27
C VAL A 162 6.36 -3.00 -12.50
N HIS A 163 6.39 -3.86 -13.53
CA HIS A 163 5.46 -3.71 -14.64
C HIS A 163 4.01 -3.91 -14.18
N LYS A 164 3.06 -3.24 -14.84
CA LYS A 164 1.61 -3.42 -14.58
C LYS A 164 1.23 -4.90 -14.61
N SER A 165 1.67 -5.66 -15.62
CA SER A 165 1.38 -7.09 -15.70
C SER A 165 1.83 -7.85 -14.44
N ASP A 166 3.00 -7.51 -13.89
CA ASP A 166 3.53 -8.13 -12.68
C ASP A 166 2.82 -7.64 -11.42
N PHE A 167 2.40 -6.38 -11.37
CA PHE A 167 1.53 -5.87 -10.30
C PHE A 167 0.24 -6.68 -10.20
N TYR A 168 -0.42 -6.99 -11.33
CA TYR A 168 -1.61 -7.85 -11.34
C TYR A 168 -1.29 -9.28 -10.89
N ARG A 169 -0.16 -9.87 -11.32
CA ARG A 169 0.28 -11.20 -10.85
C ARG A 169 0.54 -11.23 -9.35
N ILE A 170 1.07 -10.15 -8.78
CA ILE A 170 1.25 -9.98 -7.33
C ILE A 170 -0.12 -9.94 -6.63
N LEU A 171 -1.07 -9.15 -7.12
CA LEU A 171 -2.43 -9.10 -6.55
C LEU A 171 -3.12 -10.47 -6.60
N GLU A 172 -3.00 -11.18 -7.72
CA GLU A 172 -3.55 -12.54 -7.89
C GLU A 172 -2.92 -13.52 -6.88
N LYS A 173 -1.59 -13.49 -6.72
CA LYS A 173 -0.87 -14.29 -5.73
C LYS A 173 -1.32 -14.00 -4.30
N LEU A 174 -1.62 -12.73 -4.00
CA LEU A 174 -2.11 -12.31 -2.70
C LEU A 174 -3.56 -12.74 -2.48
N GLY A 175 -4.35 -12.94 -3.54
CA GLY A 175 -5.68 -13.56 -3.50
C GLY A 175 -6.78 -12.68 -2.91
N ASN A 176 -6.52 -11.38 -2.75
CA ASN A 176 -7.53 -10.41 -2.33
C ASN A 176 -8.45 -10.05 -3.52
N PRO A 177 -9.76 -9.83 -3.30
CA PRO A 177 -10.66 -9.39 -4.38
C PRO A 177 -10.20 -8.07 -4.99
N VAL A 178 -10.33 -7.94 -6.31
CA VAL A 178 -9.98 -6.72 -7.05
C VAL A 178 -11.21 -6.18 -7.77
N ILE A 179 -11.45 -4.88 -7.62
CA ILE A 179 -12.43 -4.11 -8.38
C ILE A 179 -11.66 -3.10 -9.22
N GLU A 180 -11.90 -3.11 -10.52
CA GLU A 180 -11.35 -2.12 -11.44
C GLU A 180 -12.34 -0.96 -11.60
N GLU A 181 -11.86 0.27 -11.48
CA GLU A 181 -12.63 1.45 -11.84
C GLU A 181 -12.91 1.40 -13.34
N LYS A 182 -14.16 1.11 -13.69
CA LYS A 182 -14.63 1.21 -15.07
C LYS A 182 -14.82 2.68 -15.42
N SER A 183 -14.34 3.08 -16.59
CA SER A 183 -14.78 4.33 -17.20
C SER A 183 -16.31 4.29 -17.32
N ILE A 184 -16.99 5.24 -16.68
CA ILE A 184 -18.42 5.46 -16.93
C ILE A 184 -18.48 6.12 -18.31
N GLU A 185 -18.93 5.37 -19.32
CA GLU A 185 -19.33 5.93 -20.62
C GLU A 185 -20.46 6.95 -20.49
#